data_AF-A0A257YAY8-F1
#
_entry.id   AF-A0A257YAY8-F1
#
_cell.length_a   1.000
_cell.length_b   1.000
_cell.length_c   1.000
_cell.angle_alpha   90.00
_cell.angle_beta   90.00
_cell.angle_gamma   90.00
#
_symmetry.space_group_name_H-M   'P 1'
#
loop_
_entity.id
_entity.type
_entity.pdbx_description
1 polymer ?
#
loop_
_entity_poly.entity_id
_entity_poly.type
_entity_poly.pdbx_seq_one_letter_code
_entity_poly.pdbx_strand_id
1 'polypeptide(L)'
;MKTVIVYKDESDHAREVIDYLRDFERQTGRTIETIDPDTPDGAQFCRVYDVVEYPSVVAMSDDGRLQNLWRGRPLPTISEVSYYV
;
A
#
# COMPACT_ATOMS: atom_id res chain seq x y z
N MET A 1 -1.06 2.89 -14.09
CA MET A 1 -1.01 1.84 -13.05
C MET A 1 -0.93 2.55 -11.71
N LYS A 2 -1.52 1.97 -10.65
CA LYS A 2 -1.58 2.62 -9.35
C LYS A 2 -1.26 1.62 -8.25
N THR A 3 -0.37 2.01 -7.33
CA THR A 3 -0.13 1.28 -6.09
C THR A 3 -0.54 2.11 -4.90
N VAL A 4 -1.13 1.46 -3.91
CA VAL A 4 -1.56 2.05 -2.64
C VAL A 4 -1.11 1.19 -1.48
N ILE A 5 -0.66 1.80 -0.39
CA ILE A 5 -0.40 1.11 0.89
C ILE A 5 -1.51 1.45 1.88
N VAL A 6 -2.18 0.42 2.39
CA VAL A 6 -3.17 0.54 3.46
C VAL A 6 -2.49 0.25 4.78
N TYR A 7 -2.47 1.23 5.69
CA TYR A 7 -1.91 1.07 7.03
C TYR A 7 -2.53 2.05 8.03
N LYS A 8 -2.40 1.74 9.33
CA LYS A 8 -2.86 2.60 10.42
C LYS A 8 -1.70 3.48 10.91
N ASP A 9 -1.89 4.80 10.92
CA ASP A 9 -0.86 5.74 11.39
C ASP A 9 -0.50 5.54 12.86
N GLU A 10 -1.49 5.30 13.73
CA GLU A 10 -1.29 5.02 15.15
C GLU A 10 -1.12 3.51 15.40
N SER A 11 -0.10 2.90 14.80
CA SER A 11 0.19 1.46 14.98
C SER A 11 1.68 1.14 15.10
N ASP A 12 1.98 -0.03 15.67
CA ASP A 12 3.34 -0.58 15.78
C ASP A 12 4.03 -0.78 14.42
N HIS A 13 3.30 -0.74 13.31
CA HIS A 13 3.82 -0.97 11.95
C HIS A 13 3.93 0.32 11.12
N ALA A 14 3.44 1.46 11.64
CA ALA A 14 3.49 2.73 10.94
C ALA A 14 4.91 3.16 10.57
N ARG A 15 5.87 2.98 11.50
CA ARG A 15 7.28 3.30 11.23
C ARG A 15 7.85 2.50 10.07
N GLU A 16 7.56 1.20 10.00
CA GLU A 16 8.03 0.33 8.91
C GLU A 16 7.50 0.80 7.55
N VAL A 17 6.22 1.20 7.49
CA VAL A 17 5.61 1.73 6.26
C VAL A 17 6.21 3.09 5.87
N ILE A 18 6.42 3.99 6.83
CA ILE A 18 7.01 5.31 6.56
C ILE A 18 8.44 5.16 6.04
N ASP A 19 9.25 4.30 6.67
CA ASP A 19 10.61 4.01 6.23
C ASP A 19 10.61 3.40 4.82
N TYR A 20 9.68 2.49 4.54
CA TYR A 20 9.48 1.91 3.22
C TYR A 20 9.15 2.95 2.15
N LEU A 21 8.19 3.84 2.42
CA LEU A 21 7.78 4.92 1.50
C LEU A 21 8.96 5.87 1.21
N ARG A 22 9.71 6.24 2.25
CA ARG A 22 10.89 7.11 2.11
C ARG A 22 11.99 6.45 1.28
N ASP A 23 12.24 5.17 1.51
CA ASP A 23 13.25 4.42 0.75
C ASP A 23 12.79 4.19 -0.70
N PHE A 24 11.51 3.94 -0.93
CA PHE A 24 10.92 3.81 -2.26
C PHE A 24 11.07 5.11 -3.06
N GLU A 25 10.71 6.26 -2.47
CA GLU A 25 10.87 7.57 -3.12
C GLU A 25 12.34 7.87 -3.40
N ARG A 26 13.24 7.61 -2.44
CA ARG A 26 14.68 7.82 -2.60
C ARG A 26 15.27 6.98 -3.75
N GLN A 27 14.82 5.74 -3.91
CA GLN A 27 15.37 4.83 -4.91
C GLN A 27 14.74 4.99 -6.30
N THR A 28 13.47 5.34 -6.37
CA THR A 28 12.70 5.32 -7.62
C THR A 28 12.31 6.70 -8.12
N GLY A 29 12.39 7.74 -7.28
CA GLY A 29 11.87 9.08 -7.55
C GLY A 29 10.34 9.15 -7.65
N ARG A 30 9.62 8.07 -7.31
CA ARG A 30 8.17 7.95 -7.38
C ARG A 30 7.60 7.83 -5.96
N THR A 31 6.37 8.29 -5.76
CA THR A 31 5.64 8.15 -4.50
C THR A 31 4.58 7.06 -4.60
N ILE A 32 4.20 6.48 -3.47
CA ILE A 32 3.09 5.54 -3.36
C ILE A 32 2.00 6.22 -2.53
N GLU A 33 0.76 6.13 -2.97
CA GLU A 33 -0.37 6.66 -2.20
C GLU A 33 -0.64 5.82 -0.97
N THR A 34 -1.16 6.45 0.08
CA THR A 34 -1.51 5.78 1.34
C THR A 34 -2.99 5.90 1.62
N ILE A 35 -3.57 4.88 2.25
CA ILE A 35 -4.96 4.87 2.70
C ILE A 35 -4.98 4.50 4.18
N ASP A 36 -5.65 5.35 4.97
CA ASP A 36 -6.02 5.04 6.35
C ASP A 36 -7.31 4.21 6.37
N PRO A 37 -7.27 2.94 6.83
CA PRO A 37 -8.44 2.07 6.88
C PRO A 37 -9.51 2.53 7.88
N ASP A 38 -9.19 3.43 8.81
CA ASP A 38 -10.14 3.92 9.82
C ASP A 38 -11.02 5.08 9.29
N THR A 39 -10.71 5.61 8.10
CA THR A 39 -11.59 6.53 7.38
C THR A 39 -12.74 5.78 6.68
N PRO A 40 -13.92 6.41 6.45
CA PRO A 40 -15.03 5.76 5.74
C PRO A 40 -14.64 5.25 4.34
N ASP A 41 -13.89 6.04 3.58
CA ASP A 41 -13.42 5.69 2.24
C ASP A 41 -12.38 4.57 2.29
N GLY A 42 -11.46 4.60 3.26
CA GLY A 42 -10.47 3.54 3.48
C GLY A 42 -11.13 2.22 3.89
N ALA A 43 -12.12 2.25 4.77
CA ALA A 43 -12.89 1.08 5.15
C ALA A 43 -13.65 0.49 3.95
N GLN A 44 -14.20 1.33 3.08
CA GLN A 44 -14.82 0.88 1.82
C GLN A 44 -13.79 0.26 0.88
N PHE A 45 -12.63 0.89 0.71
CA PHE A 45 -11.54 0.37 -0.10
C PHE A 45 -11.10 -1.02 0.38
N CYS A 46 -10.92 -1.20 1.70
CA CYS A 46 -10.56 -2.49 2.28
C CYS A 46 -11.60 -3.57 1.98
N ARG A 47 -12.89 -3.25 2.02
CA ARG A 47 -13.95 -4.20 1.64
C ARG A 47 -13.93 -4.55 0.16
N VAL A 48 -13.68 -3.58 -0.72
CA VAL A 48 -13.66 -3.80 -2.18
C VAL A 48 -12.49 -4.70 -2.59
N TYR A 49 -11.32 -4.49 -2.00
CA TYR A 49 -10.08 -5.22 -2.35
C TYR A 49 -9.73 -6.35 -1.38
N ASP A 50 -10.64 -6.72 -0.47
CA ASP A 50 -10.46 -7.78 0.54
C ASP A 50 -9.16 -7.61 1.36
N VAL A 51 -8.93 -6.39 1.84
CA VAL A 51 -7.83 -6.08 2.76
C VAL A 51 -8.30 -6.40 4.18
N VAL A 52 -7.73 -7.45 4.76
CA VAL A 52 -8.09 -7.97 6.09
C VAL A 52 -6.96 -7.85 7.11
N GLU A 53 -5.77 -7.45 6.66
CA GLU A 53 -4.55 -7.33 7.48
C GLU A 53 -3.81 -6.03 7.15
N TYR A 54 -3.19 -5.42 8.16
CA TYR A 54 -2.42 -4.19 8.00
C TYR A 54 -0.95 -4.41 8.45
N PRO A 55 0.02 -3.85 7.72
CA PRO A 55 -0.13 -3.12 6.46
C PRO A 55 -0.49 -4.05 5.29
N SER A 56 -1.02 -3.51 4.20
CA SER A 56 -1.20 -4.23 2.92
C SER A 56 -0.87 -3.32 1.74
N VAL A 57 -0.24 -3.86 0.70
CA VAL A 57 0.07 -3.14 -0.54
C VAL A 57 -0.86 -3.64 -1.64
N VAL A 58 -1.58 -2.73 -2.29
CA VAL A 58 -2.56 -3.02 -3.33
C VAL A 58 -2.10 -2.40 -4.64
N ALA A 59 -1.82 -3.22 -5.64
CA ALA A 59 -1.50 -2.78 -7.00
C ALA A 59 -2.71 -2.99 -7.91
N MET A 60 -3.11 -1.94 -8.62
CA MET A 60 -4.28 -1.90 -9.48
C MET A 60 -3.92 -1.28 -10.83
N SER A 61 -4.65 -1.68 -11.88
CA SER A 61 -4.62 -0.94 -13.14
C SER A 61 -5.47 0.33 -13.07
N ASP A 62 -5.33 1.20 -14.06
CA ASP A 62 -6.02 2.50 -14.10
C ASP A 62 -7.55 2.37 -14.19
N ASP A 63 -8.06 1.19 -14.57
CA ASP A 63 -9.47 0.82 -14.58
C ASP A 63 -9.95 0.19 -13.26
N GLY A 64 -9.10 0.17 -12.21
CA GLY A 64 -9.44 -0.35 -10.88
C GLY A 64 -9.38 -1.87 -10.75
N ARG A 65 -8.88 -2.61 -11.75
CA ARG A 65 -8.72 -4.06 -11.62
C ARG A 65 -7.52 -4.37 -10.73
N LEU A 66 -7.71 -5.28 -9.78
CA LEU A 66 -6.63 -5.78 -8.94
C LEU A 66 -5.59 -6.52 -9.80
N GLN A 67 -4.33 -6.09 -9.68
CA GLN A 67 -3.19 -6.70 -10.36
C GLN A 67 -2.37 -7.54 -9.38
N ASN A 68 -2.16 -7.02 -8.17
CA ASN A 68 -1.53 -7.76 -7.09
C ASN A 68 -1.93 -7.25 -5.71
N LEU A 69 -1.82 -8.11 -4.70
CA LEU A 69 -2.11 -7.80 -3.30
C LEU A 69 -1.07 -8.49 -2.40
N TRP A 70 -0.27 -7.70 -1.69
CA TRP A 70 0.61 -8.19 -0.63
C TRP A 70 -0.01 -7.85 0.72
N ARG A 71 -0.19 -8.88 1.56
CA ARG A 71 -0.87 -8.77 2.85
C ARG A 71 0.11 -8.89 4.00
N GLY A 72 -0.04 -8.05 5.00
CA GLY A 72 0.71 -8.11 6.24
C GLY A 72 2.20 -7.80 6.05
N ARG A 73 3.01 -8.46 6.86
CA ARG A 73 4.47 -8.35 6.85
C ARG A 73 5.12 -9.68 6.46
N PRO A 74 6.32 -9.65 5.85
CA PRO A 74 7.11 -8.47 5.49
C PRO A 74 6.52 -7.70 4.30
N LEU A 75 6.80 -6.40 4.20
CA LEU A 75 6.45 -5.59 3.03
C LEU A 75 7.16 -6.12 1.77
N PRO A 76 6.53 -6.02 0.58
CA PRO A 76 7.14 -6.43 -0.68
C PRO A 76 8.38 -5.60 -0.99
N THR A 77 9.30 -6.14 -1.79
CA THR A 77 10.49 -5.40 -2.19
C THR A 77 10.13 -4.16 -3.03
N ILE A 78 11.00 -3.14 -2.98
CA ILE A 78 10.85 -1.93 -3.80
C ILE A 78 10.78 -2.31 -5.29
N SER A 79 11.59 -3.26 -5.74
CA SER A 79 11.59 -3.72 -7.13
C SER A 79 10.24 -4.32 -7.55
N GLU A 80 9.63 -5.14 -6.69
CA GLU A 80 8.30 -5.71 -6.94
C GLU A 80 7.24 -4.61 -7.07
N VAL A 81 7.23 -3.62 -6.18
CA VAL A 81 6.25 -2.52 -6.21
C VAL A 81 6.52 -1.56 -7.37
N SER A 82 7.78 -1.31 -7.71
CA SER A 82 8.18 -0.38 -8.77
C SER A 82 7.65 -0.73 -10.17
N TYR A 83 7.24 -1.98 -10.37
CA TYR A 83 6.60 -2.45 -11.60
C TYR A 83 5.17 -1.91 -11.77
N TYR A 84 4.51 -1.54 -10.65
CA TYR A 84 3.10 -1.16 -10.59
C TYR A 84 2.86 0.34 -10.30
N VAL A 85 3.92 1.17 -10.36
CA VAL A 85 3.85 2.64 -10.13
C VAL A 85 4.19 3.39 -11.40
#